data_AF-V7DDM6-F1
#
_entry.id   AF-V7DDM6-F1
#
_cell.length_a   1.000
_cell.length_b   1.000
_cell.length_c   1.000
_cell.angle_alpha   90.00
_cell.angle_beta   90.00
_cell.angle_gamma   90.00
#
_symmetry.space_group_name_H-M   'P 1'
#
loop_
_entity.id
_entity.type
_entity.pdbx_description
1 polymer ?
#
loop_
_entity_poly.entity_id
_entity_poly.type
_entity_poly.pdbx_seq_one_letter_code
_entity_poly.pdbx_strand_id
1 'polypeptide(L)'
;MTIDKEKLKALAEAMLRDEQGAELSGEEVRDFPEAVRSYEAMTAPSAVLALLAEIEQLAFEPAKHSRRLIDQLKAENEDYKSGQERYEQIIEDLKAENEALRKAFGEISGQVDGNIRCTVRDVVNCRGDVQDIYGYCDNIDEIIEAAMAKEASNG
;
A
#
# COMPACT_ATOMS: atom_id res chain seq x y z
N MET A 1 -16.37 -10.32 -70.66
CA MET A 1 -15.54 -9.32 -69.96
C MET A 1 -14.27 -9.15 -70.77
N THR A 2 -14.17 -8.10 -71.59
CA THR A 2 -13.04 -7.88 -72.50
C THR A 2 -12.00 -7.04 -71.77
N ILE A 3 -10.82 -7.61 -71.54
CA ILE A 3 -9.71 -6.92 -70.87
C ILE A 3 -9.12 -5.88 -71.83
N ASP A 4 -9.06 -4.64 -71.39
CA ASP A 4 -8.46 -3.52 -72.12
C ASP A 4 -6.93 -3.62 -72.07
N LYS A 5 -6.35 -4.12 -73.16
CA LYS A 5 -4.92 -4.41 -73.27
C LYS A 5 -4.05 -3.15 -73.25
N GLU A 6 -4.57 -2.02 -73.73
CA GLU A 6 -3.84 -0.75 -73.74
C GLU A 6 -3.70 -0.19 -72.33
N LYS A 7 -4.75 -0.29 -71.51
CA LYS A 7 -4.66 0.10 -70.09
C LYS A 7 -3.69 -0.76 -69.31
N LEU A 8 -3.67 -2.06 -69.56
CA LEU A 8 -2.71 -2.98 -68.93
C LEU A 8 -1.27 -2.68 -69.32
N LYS A 9 -1.04 -2.34 -70.59
CA LYS A 9 0.29 -1.96 -71.08
C LYS A 9 0.75 -0.63 -70.48
N ALA A 10 -0.11 0.38 -70.44
CA ALA A 10 0.18 1.66 -69.81
C ALA A 10 0.46 1.51 -68.31
N LEU A 11 -0.26 0.61 -67.62
CA LEU A 11 -0.01 0.30 -66.21
C LEU A 11 1.36 -0.38 -66.02
N ALA A 12 1.70 -1.35 -66.87
CA ALA A 12 2.99 -2.04 -66.81
C ALA A 12 4.17 -1.10 -67.09
N GLU A 13 4.04 -0.18 -68.05
CA GLU A 13 5.04 0.84 -68.36
C GLU A 13 5.18 1.88 -67.24
N ALA A 14 4.10 2.19 -66.52
CA ALA A 14 4.14 3.08 -65.36
C ALA A 14 4.86 2.46 -64.15
N MET A 15 4.80 1.14 -63.98
CA MET A 15 5.49 0.43 -62.88
C MET A 15 7.01 0.31 -63.08
N LEU A 16 7.54 0.65 -64.26
CA LEU A 16 8.98 0.66 -64.55
C LEU A 16 9.65 2.01 -64.23
N ARG A 17 8.97 2.89 -63.48
CA ARG A 17 9.45 4.22 -63.09
C ARG A 17 9.46 4.36 -61.57
N ASP A 18 10.42 5.10 -61.02
CA ASP A 18 10.49 5.40 -59.58
C ASP A 18 9.47 6.48 -59.13
N GLU A 19 9.46 6.81 -57.84
CA GLU A 19 8.56 7.84 -57.26
C GLU A 19 8.82 9.24 -57.82
N GLN A 20 9.99 9.49 -58.44
CA GLN A 20 10.35 10.74 -59.10
C GLN A 20 10.13 10.70 -60.63
N GLY A 21 9.67 9.57 -61.17
CA GLY A 21 9.34 9.37 -62.58
C GLY A 21 10.52 9.00 -63.49
N ALA A 22 11.69 8.68 -62.93
CA ALA A 22 12.85 8.21 -63.69
C ALA A 22 12.70 6.73 -64.07
N GLU A 23 13.16 6.35 -65.26
CA GLU A 23 13.15 4.96 -65.71
C GLU A 23 14.14 4.15 -64.86
N LEU A 24 13.65 3.10 -64.21
CA LEU A 24 14.48 2.20 -63.41
C LEU A 24 15.52 1.53 -64.30
N SER A 25 16.79 1.55 -63.89
CA SER A 25 17.85 0.85 -64.61
C SER A 25 17.65 -0.67 -64.55
N GLY A 26 18.21 -1.42 -65.50
CA GLY A 26 18.02 -2.88 -65.58
C GLY A 26 18.53 -3.68 -64.37
N GLU A 27 19.29 -3.04 -63.46
CA GLU A 27 19.73 -3.59 -62.18
C GLU A 27 18.70 -3.32 -61.07
N GLU A 28 18.10 -2.13 -61.04
CA GLU A 28 17.03 -1.75 -60.10
C GLU A 28 15.70 -2.47 -60.40
N VAL A 29 15.42 -2.74 -61.67
CA VAL A 29 14.30 -3.62 -62.09
C VAL A 29 14.56 -5.07 -61.70
N ARG A 30 15.83 -5.49 -61.54
CA ARG A 30 16.22 -6.87 -61.19
C ARG A 30 16.02 -7.21 -59.71
N ASP A 31 16.00 -6.21 -58.84
CA ASP A 31 15.71 -6.37 -57.40
C ASP A 31 14.22 -6.23 -57.07
N PHE A 32 13.39 -5.79 -58.04
CA PHE A 32 11.93 -5.76 -57.89
C PHE A 32 11.33 -7.12 -57.46
N PRO A 33 11.76 -8.27 -57.99
CA PRO A 33 11.30 -9.57 -57.50
C PRO A 33 11.72 -9.89 -56.06
N GLU A 34 12.88 -9.37 -55.60
CA GLU A 34 13.34 -9.58 -54.22
C GLU A 34 12.59 -8.66 -53.25
N ALA A 35 12.36 -7.41 -53.63
CA ALA A 35 11.51 -6.48 -52.89
C ALA A 35 10.05 -6.97 -52.79
N VAL A 36 9.50 -7.49 -53.89
CA VAL A 36 8.15 -8.10 -53.90
C VAL A 36 8.13 -9.36 -53.04
N ARG A 37 9.14 -10.24 -53.11
CA ARG A 37 9.22 -11.42 -52.23
C ARG A 37 9.35 -11.04 -50.75
N SER A 38 10.10 -9.99 -50.44
CA SER A 38 10.23 -9.45 -49.09
C SER A 38 8.88 -8.93 -48.58
N TYR A 39 8.16 -8.17 -49.42
CA TYR A 39 6.81 -7.70 -49.11
C TYR A 39 5.80 -8.86 -48.97
N GLU A 40 5.82 -9.84 -49.87
CA GLU A 40 4.98 -11.05 -49.81
C GLU A 40 5.28 -11.89 -48.56
N ALA A 41 6.54 -11.97 -48.12
CA ALA A 41 6.92 -12.66 -46.89
C ALA A 41 6.47 -11.91 -45.63
N MET A 42 6.58 -10.58 -45.62
CA MET A 42 6.11 -9.74 -44.50
C MET A 42 4.58 -9.66 -44.40
N THR A 43 3.90 -9.73 -45.55
CA THR A 43 2.43 -9.75 -45.63
C THR A 43 1.85 -11.16 -45.70
N ALA A 44 2.72 -12.18 -45.62
CA ALA A 44 2.28 -13.57 -45.55
C ALA A 44 1.30 -13.71 -44.38
N PRO A 45 0.14 -14.36 -44.57
CA PRO A 45 -0.87 -14.48 -43.51
C PRO A 45 -0.30 -15.02 -42.20
N SER A 46 0.67 -15.93 -42.26
CA SER A 46 1.36 -16.46 -41.08
C SER A 46 2.20 -15.42 -40.34
N ALA A 47 2.87 -14.52 -41.04
CA ALA A 47 3.66 -13.44 -40.43
C ALA A 47 2.76 -12.40 -39.75
N VAL A 48 1.66 -12.02 -40.43
CA VAL A 48 0.65 -11.11 -39.86
C VAL A 48 0.00 -11.71 -38.61
N LEU A 49 -0.38 -12.99 -38.64
CA LEU A 49 -0.95 -13.68 -37.48
C LEU A 49 0.04 -13.78 -36.31
N ALA A 50 1.33 -14.01 -36.59
CA ALA A 50 2.36 -14.03 -35.54
C ALA A 50 2.51 -12.66 -34.86
N LEU A 51 2.54 -11.58 -35.64
CA LEU A 51 2.59 -10.21 -35.11
C LEU A 51 1.32 -9.84 -34.31
N LEU A 52 0.15 -10.27 -34.77
CA LEU A 52 -1.10 -10.06 -34.02
C LEU A 52 -1.08 -10.79 -32.66
N ALA A 53 -0.62 -12.04 -32.63
CA ALA A 53 -0.47 -12.80 -31.39
C ALA A 53 0.53 -12.13 -30.44
N GLU A 54 1.63 -11.59 -30.96
CA GLU A 54 2.62 -10.84 -30.18
C GLU A 54 2.01 -9.53 -29.62
N ILE A 55 1.24 -8.79 -30.42
CA ILE A 55 0.52 -7.57 -29.96
C ILE A 55 -0.47 -7.91 -28.84
N GLU A 56 -1.25 -8.99 -29.00
CA GLU A 56 -2.20 -9.44 -27.98
C GLU A 56 -1.48 -9.81 -26.67
N GLN A 57 -0.37 -10.53 -26.76
CA GLN A 57 0.44 -10.90 -25.60
C GLN A 57 1.04 -9.67 -24.92
N LEU A 58 1.62 -8.74 -25.69
CA LEU A 58 2.19 -7.49 -25.19
C LEU A 58 1.16 -6.55 -24.57
N ALA A 59 -0.10 -6.59 -25.02
CA ALA A 59 -1.18 -5.83 -24.40
C ALA A 59 -1.71 -6.49 -23.11
N PHE A 60 -1.76 -7.82 -23.08
CA PHE A 60 -2.37 -8.58 -22.00
C PHE A 60 -1.48 -8.69 -20.75
N GLU A 61 -0.18 -8.94 -20.91
CA GLU A 61 0.73 -9.16 -19.79
C GLU A 61 0.91 -7.92 -18.88
N PRO A 62 1.12 -6.70 -19.40
CA PRO A 62 1.15 -5.49 -18.57
C PRO A 62 -0.17 -5.25 -17.84
N ALA A 63 -1.32 -5.45 -18.50
CA ALA A 63 -2.63 -5.28 -17.87
C ALA A 63 -2.84 -6.26 -16.71
N LYS A 64 -2.43 -7.52 -16.89
CA LYS A 64 -2.47 -8.55 -15.85
C LYS A 64 -1.53 -8.25 -14.70
N HIS A 65 -0.31 -7.79 -14.99
CA HIS A 65 0.67 -7.40 -13.98
C HIS A 65 0.18 -6.19 -13.18
N SER A 66 -0.27 -5.13 -13.86
CA SER A 66 -0.86 -3.94 -13.23
C SER A 66 -2.05 -4.30 -12.36
N ARG A 67 -2.93 -5.21 -12.81
CA ARG A 67 -4.09 -5.64 -12.02
C ARG A 67 -3.67 -6.32 -10.72
N ARG A 68 -2.71 -7.25 -10.79
CA ARG A 68 -2.15 -7.92 -9.61
C ARG A 68 -1.53 -6.92 -8.63
N LEU A 69 -0.75 -5.97 -9.13
CA LEU A 69 -0.12 -4.95 -8.29
C LEU A 69 -1.17 -4.07 -7.61
N ILE A 70 -2.24 -3.67 -8.31
CA ILE A 70 -3.34 -2.91 -7.72
C ILE A 70 -4.03 -3.70 -6.61
N ASP A 71 -4.31 -4.98 -6.83
CA ASP A 71 -4.99 -5.82 -5.85
C ASP A 71 -4.08 -6.07 -4.62
N GLN A 72 -2.77 -6.24 -4.81
CA GLN A 72 -1.78 -6.31 -3.74
C GLN A 72 -1.73 -5.02 -2.92
N LEU A 73 -1.59 -3.87 -3.58
CA LEU A 73 -1.55 -2.56 -2.91
C LEU A 73 -2.83 -2.27 -2.14
N LYS A 74 -4.00 -2.72 -2.62
CA LYS A 74 -5.25 -2.59 -1.88
C LYS A 74 -5.25 -3.43 -0.60
N ALA A 75 -4.83 -4.68 -0.69
CA ALA A 75 -4.74 -5.56 0.48
C ALA A 75 -3.75 -5.01 1.52
N GLU A 76 -2.58 -4.53 1.08
CA GLU A 76 -1.61 -3.88 1.97
C GLU A 76 -2.18 -2.61 2.61
N ASN A 77 -2.86 -1.75 1.85
CA ASN A 77 -3.49 -0.54 2.41
C ASN A 77 -4.58 -0.86 3.44
N GLU A 78 -5.39 -1.90 3.20
CA GLU A 78 -6.39 -2.36 4.17
C GLU A 78 -5.73 -2.88 5.45
N ASP A 79 -4.65 -3.66 5.32
CA ASP A 79 -3.87 -4.14 6.47
C ASP A 79 -3.26 -2.97 7.26
N TYR A 80 -2.61 -2.02 6.59
CA TYR A 80 -2.05 -0.81 7.21
C TYR A 80 -3.11 -0.01 7.95
N LYS A 81 -4.28 0.19 7.34
CA LYS A 81 -5.38 0.92 7.99
C LYS A 81 -5.88 0.19 9.23
N SER A 82 -6.07 -1.13 9.14
CA SER A 82 -6.48 -1.93 10.29
C SER A 82 -5.44 -1.93 11.42
N GLY A 83 -4.15 -1.94 11.06
CA GLY A 83 -3.05 -1.80 12.01
C GLY A 83 -3.07 -0.44 12.71
N GLN A 84 -3.28 0.63 11.94
CA GLN A 84 -3.38 1.98 12.48
C GLN A 84 -4.53 2.13 13.48
N GLU A 85 -5.73 1.63 13.15
CA GLU A 85 -6.89 1.65 14.05
C GLU A 85 -6.59 0.93 15.37
N ARG A 86 -5.88 -0.21 15.33
CA ARG A 86 -5.44 -0.92 16.54
C ARG A 86 -4.44 -0.12 17.36
N TYR A 87 -3.47 0.52 16.72
CA TYR A 87 -2.50 1.36 17.43
C TYR A 87 -3.17 2.56 18.08
N GLU A 88 -4.13 3.19 17.42
CA GLU A 88 -4.91 4.30 17.98
C GLU A 88 -5.67 3.85 19.24
N GLN A 89 -6.33 2.68 19.20
CA GLN A 89 -7.00 2.13 20.37
C GLN A 89 -6.04 1.86 21.53
N ILE A 90 -4.90 1.20 21.27
CA ILE A 90 -3.88 0.92 22.30
C ILE A 90 -3.36 2.23 22.93
N ILE A 91 -3.17 3.28 22.13
CA ILE A 91 -2.72 4.58 22.63
C ILE A 91 -3.78 5.21 23.54
N GLU A 92 -5.06 5.11 23.20
CA GLU A 92 -6.15 5.62 24.04
C GLU A 92 -6.24 4.85 25.37
N ASP A 93 -6.15 3.53 25.32
CA ASP A 93 -6.20 2.68 26.51
C ASP A 93 -5.02 3.00 27.45
N LEU A 94 -3.80 3.10 26.91
CA LEU A 94 -2.61 3.47 27.67
C LEU A 94 -2.71 4.88 28.28
N LYS A 95 -3.32 5.84 27.57
CA LYS A 95 -3.56 7.19 28.14
C LYS A 95 -4.54 7.14 29.30
N ALA A 96 -5.61 6.36 29.17
CA ALA A 96 -6.61 6.21 30.22
C ALA A 96 -6.02 5.53 31.47
N GLU A 97 -5.18 4.51 31.27
CA GLU A 97 -4.45 3.83 32.34
C GLU A 97 -3.45 4.77 33.03
N ASN A 98 -2.66 5.54 32.26
CA ASN A 98 -1.71 6.49 32.82
C ASN A 98 -2.41 7.55 33.68
N GLU A 99 -3.56 8.04 33.24
CA GLU A 99 -4.36 9.00 34.00
C GLU A 99 -4.91 8.41 35.29
N ALA A 100 -5.39 7.15 35.24
CA ALA A 100 -5.84 6.44 36.44
C ALA A 100 -4.71 6.26 37.46
N LEU A 101 -3.51 5.87 37.00
CA LEU A 101 -2.33 5.71 37.85
C LEU A 101 -1.87 7.04 38.46
N ARG A 102 -1.87 8.13 37.68
CA ARG A 102 -1.55 9.47 38.19
C ARG A 102 -2.52 9.91 39.28
N LYS A 103 -3.81 9.63 39.11
CA LYS A 103 -4.82 9.93 40.11
C LYS A 103 -4.59 9.15 41.41
N ALA A 104 -4.39 7.83 41.30
CA ALA A 104 -4.11 6.97 42.45
C ALA A 104 -2.83 7.42 43.20
N PHE A 105 -1.78 7.78 42.46
CA PHE A 105 -0.55 8.31 43.05
C PHE A 105 -0.78 9.64 43.77
N GLY A 106 -1.60 10.53 43.21
CA GLY A 106 -2.01 11.78 43.85
C GLY A 106 -2.77 11.55 45.17
N GLU A 107 -3.67 10.57 45.20
CA GLU A 107 -4.42 10.18 46.40
C GLU A 107 -3.49 9.64 47.49
N ILE A 108 -2.57 8.74 47.14
CA ILE A 108 -1.54 8.23 48.06
C ILE A 108 -0.68 9.37 48.60
N SER A 109 -0.20 10.26 47.73
CA SER A 109 0.59 11.42 48.15
C SER A 109 -0.19 12.31 49.12
N GLY A 110 -1.49 12.50 48.89
CA GLY A 110 -2.38 13.23 49.78
C GLY A 110 -2.50 12.59 51.17
N GLN A 111 -2.64 11.25 51.23
CA GLN A 111 -2.67 10.50 52.48
C GLN A 111 -1.35 10.60 53.25
N VAL A 112 -0.22 10.49 52.54
CA VAL A 112 1.11 10.59 53.16
C VAL A 112 1.34 11.98 53.75
N ASP A 113 1.02 13.04 53.00
CA ASP A 113 1.34 14.41 53.39
C ASP A 113 0.34 14.99 54.39
N GLY A 114 -0.96 14.70 54.20
CA GLY A 114 -2.03 15.21 55.05
C GLY A 114 -2.13 14.47 56.38
N ASN A 115 -1.96 13.15 56.36
CA ASN A 115 -2.31 12.29 57.49
C ASN A 115 -1.07 11.65 58.13
N ILE A 116 -0.30 10.84 57.36
CA ILE A 116 0.79 10.03 57.93
C ILE A 116 1.92 10.90 58.49
N ARG A 117 2.42 11.88 57.73
CA ARG A 117 3.51 12.77 58.20
C ARG A 117 3.12 13.58 59.44
N CYS A 118 1.88 14.04 59.52
CA CYS A 118 1.37 14.77 60.67
C CYS A 118 1.30 13.86 61.90
N THR A 119 0.72 12.67 61.74
CA THR A 119 0.60 11.67 62.81
C THR A 119 1.96 11.26 63.36
N VAL A 120 2.92 10.91 62.48
CA VAL A 120 4.29 10.55 62.88
C VAL A 120 4.96 11.70 63.63
N ARG A 121 4.79 12.95 63.16
CA ARG A 121 5.33 14.14 63.84
C ARG A 121 4.75 14.31 65.23
N ASP A 122 3.44 14.13 65.39
CA ASP A 122 2.77 14.32 66.68
C ASP A 122 3.14 13.21 67.68
N VAL A 123 3.28 11.96 67.21
CA VAL A 123 3.82 10.84 68.00
C VAL A 123 5.25 11.13 68.48
N VAL A 124 6.16 11.53 67.57
CA VAL A 124 7.56 11.82 67.91
C VAL A 124 7.68 12.97 68.92
N ASN A 125 6.74 13.93 68.88
CA ASN A 125 6.71 15.07 69.80
C ASN A 125 5.85 14.85 71.06
N CYS A 126 5.39 13.62 71.33
CA CYS A 126 4.57 13.27 72.48
C CYS A 126 3.29 14.13 72.63
N ARG A 127 2.64 14.47 71.52
CA ARG A 127 1.34 15.17 71.53
C ARG A 127 0.19 14.18 71.72
N GLY A 128 -0.88 14.62 72.38
CA GLY A 128 -1.96 13.76 72.86
C GLY A 128 -3.03 13.36 71.83
N ASP A 129 -2.95 13.86 70.59
CA ASP A 129 -3.92 13.56 69.52
C ASP A 129 -3.19 12.84 68.38
N VAL A 130 -2.94 11.55 68.59
CA VAL A 130 -2.31 10.67 67.59
C VAL A 130 -3.42 10.08 66.74
N GLN A 131 -3.46 10.43 65.45
CA GLN A 131 -4.44 9.84 64.56
C GLN A 131 -4.20 8.33 64.39
N ASP A 132 -5.27 7.58 64.12
CA ASP A 132 -5.21 6.13 63.95
C ASP A 132 -4.49 5.75 62.64
N ILE A 133 -3.20 5.48 62.76
CA ILE A 133 -2.34 5.16 61.62
C ILE A 133 -2.70 3.84 60.94
N TYR A 134 -3.30 2.91 61.68
CA TYR A 134 -3.68 1.60 61.13
C TYR A 134 -4.89 1.74 60.19
N GLY A 135 -5.91 2.52 60.56
CA GLY A 135 -7.02 2.81 59.65
C GLY A 135 -6.60 3.52 58.36
N TYR A 136 -5.52 4.30 58.37
CA TYR A 136 -4.95 4.87 57.14
C TYR A 136 -4.18 3.86 56.29
N CYS A 137 -3.46 2.93 56.90
CA CYS A 137 -2.84 1.83 56.18
C CYS A 137 -3.90 0.96 55.50
N ASP A 138 -4.99 0.63 56.20
CA ASP A 138 -6.10 -0.14 55.63
C ASP A 138 -6.72 0.56 54.41
N ASN A 139 -6.92 1.89 54.50
CA ASN A 139 -7.42 2.68 53.36
C ASN A 139 -6.44 2.68 52.16
N ILE A 140 -5.13 2.70 52.41
CA ILE A 140 -4.13 2.63 51.35
C ILE A 140 -4.13 1.25 50.69
N ASP A 141 -4.24 0.19 51.51
CA ASP A 141 -4.32 -1.19 51.02
C ASP A 141 -5.57 -1.40 50.16
N GLU A 142 -6.73 -0.85 50.56
CA GLU A 142 -7.95 -0.88 49.73
C GLU A 142 -7.77 -0.16 48.38
N ILE A 143 -7.08 0.99 48.35
CA ILE A 143 -6.79 1.71 47.10
C ILE A 143 -5.86 0.88 46.20
N ILE A 144 -4.84 0.25 46.78
CA ILE A 144 -3.91 -0.62 46.04
C ILE A 144 -4.64 -1.85 45.48
N GLU A 145 -5.48 -2.51 46.29
CA GLU A 145 -6.28 -3.64 45.84
C GLU A 145 -7.24 -3.24 44.71
N ALA A 146 -7.91 -2.09 44.82
CA ALA A 146 -8.78 -1.58 43.77
C ALA A 146 -8.01 -1.28 42.46
N ALA A 147 -6.78 -0.77 42.57
CA ALA A 147 -5.91 -0.53 41.42
C ALA A 147 -5.46 -1.84 40.74
N MET A 148 -5.01 -2.84 41.54
CA MET A 148 -4.60 -4.15 41.01
C MET A 148 -5.76 -4.94 40.40
N ALA A 149 -6.95 -4.88 41.02
CA ALA A 149 -8.14 -5.51 40.46
C ALA A 149 -8.52 -4.92 39.10
N LYS A 150 -8.32 -3.61 38.92
CA LYS A 150 -8.56 -2.92 37.65
C LYS A 150 -7.57 -3.32 36.56
N GLU A 151 -6.30 -3.52 36.88
CA GLU A 151 -5.31 -4.09 35.94
C GLU A 151 -5.72 -5.52 35.52
N ALA A 152 -6.15 -6.36 36.45
CA ALA A 152 -6.57 -7.73 36.16
C ALA A 152 -7.84 -7.83 35.29
N SER A 153 -8.72 -6.83 35.31
CA SER A 153 -9.93 -6.78 34.48
C SER A 153 -9.70 -6.24 33.05
N ASN A 154 -8.55 -5.60 32.81
CA ASN A 154 -8.21 -4.96 31.54
C ASN A 154 -7.11 -5.70 30.75
N GLY A 155 -6.58 -6.83 31.25
CA GLY A 155 -5.67 -7.74 30.53
C GLY A 155 -6.41 -8.92 29.89
#